data_AF-M9MEQ4-F1
#
_entry.id   AF-M9MEQ4-F1
#
_cell.length_a   1.000
_cell.length_b   1.000
_cell.length_c   1.000
_cell.angle_alpha   90.00
_cell.angle_beta   90.00
_cell.angle_gamma   90.00
#
_symmetry.space_group_name_H-M   'P 1'
#
loop_
_entity.id
_entity.type
_entity.pdbx_description
1 polymer ?
#
loop_
_entity_poly.entity_id
_entity_poly.type
_entity_poly.pdbx_seq_one_letter_code
_entity_poly.pdbx_strand_id
1 'polypeptide(L)'
;MPHKRAKHSDRVAKRFAAGQDLAPGGDDGFFSDMPKGAMRILQGAKVQEAYRAKLQAKKKAEQDAAAKAKTKAKVAADTNPSGGANEDASELTIRPGEKLRDFNARVEQAMASDIHASFRSATRSQINARKRERRKLRAAGIDPDADPEDADKEEAARKAKADKAAALQANEPSKADLKRQRQTIQQTGEIKDFAKASQVKKINDVAQAPPTLTRAPRGESVQAKTRKARLIAKITGNDEDEAENKVKQAEKARQKGRVPQKLAAATAAASSKKRKNDAHDATGEPSMARQRVLDEERQKAIQAYRQVKEKKIRESEFKRAKKA
;
A
#
# COMPACT_ATOMS: atom_id res chain seq x y z
N MET A 1 11.83 -2.73 -5.12
CA MET A 1 10.86 -1.60 -5.11
C MET A 1 9.47 -2.13 -5.42
N PRO A 2 8.44 -1.86 -4.60
CA PRO A 2 7.08 -2.26 -4.95
C PRO A 2 6.63 -1.42 -6.14
N HIS A 3 6.63 -2.01 -7.33
CA HIS A 3 6.11 -1.36 -8.52
C HIS A 3 4.65 -0.99 -8.28
N LYS A 4 4.28 0.27 -8.55
CA LYS A 4 2.88 0.68 -8.51
C LYS A 4 2.10 -0.20 -9.47
N ARG A 5 1.11 -0.92 -8.96
CA ARG A 5 0.18 -1.69 -9.78
C ARG A 5 -0.49 -0.74 -10.78
N ALA A 6 -0.75 -1.22 -12.00
CA ALA A 6 -1.50 -0.48 -13.00
C ALA A 6 -2.86 0.00 -12.46
N LYS A 7 -3.45 1.03 -13.08
CA LYS A 7 -4.74 1.58 -12.64
C LYS A 7 -5.79 0.46 -12.65
N HIS A 8 -6.78 0.58 -11.76
CA HIS A 8 -7.83 -0.43 -11.64
C HIS A 8 -8.57 -0.64 -12.97
N SER A 9 -8.86 0.45 -13.71
CA SER A 9 -9.41 0.41 -15.06
C SER A 9 -8.61 -0.51 -15.98
N ASP A 10 -7.30 -0.31 -16.04
CA ASP A 10 -6.43 -1.04 -16.97
C ASP A 10 -6.35 -2.52 -16.57
N ARG A 11 -6.46 -2.81 -15.27
CA ARG A 11 -6.50 -4.19 -14.77
C ARG A 11 -7.82 -4.89 -15.07
N VAL A 12 -8.94 -4.17 -14.95
CA VAL A 12 -10.26 -4.69 -15.32
C VAL A 12 -10.34 -4.89 -16.83
N ALA A 13 -9.90 -3.91 -17.63
CA ALA A 13 -9.83 -4.03 -19.08
C ALA A 13 -8.94 -5.20 -19.51
N LYS A 14 -7.77 -5.39 -18.88
CA LYS A 14 -6.92 -6.56 -19.14
C LYS A 14 -7.56 -7.88 -18.74
N ARG A 15 -8.28 -7.93 -17.61
CA ARG A 15 -9.02 -9.12 -17.18
C ARG A 15 -10.19 -9.42 -18.13
N PHE A 16 -10.86 -8.40 -18.64
CA PHE A 16 -11.96 -8.53 -19.58
C PHE A 16 -11.45 -8.98 -20.96
N ALA A 17 -10.36 -8.37 -21.44
CA ALA A 17 -9.69 -8.75 -22.69
C ALA A 17 -9.08 -10.16 -22.63
N ALA A 18 -8.60 -10.60 -21.46
CA ALA A 18 -8.13 -11.96 -21.25
C ALA A 18 -9.28 -12.98 -21.12
N GLY A 19 -10.55 -12.57 -21.08
CA GLY A 19 -11.69 -13.45 -20.86
C GLY A 19 -11.89 -13.84 -19.39
N GLN A 20 -13.15 -13.97 -18.99
CA GLN A 20 -13.53 -14.37 -17.63
C GLN A 20 -13.42 -15.87 -17.36
N ASP A 21 -13.22 -16.66 -18.42
CA ASP A 21 -13.35 -18.12 -18.40
C ASP A 21 -12.21 -18.80 -19.17
N LEU A 22 -10.99 -18.27 -19.03
CA LEU A 22 -9.82 -19.07 -19.39
C LEU A 22 -9.66 -20.14 -18.32
N ALA A 23 -9.77 -21.41 -18.70
CA ALA A 23 -9.31 -22.52 -17.89
C ALA A 23 -7.90 -22.18 -17.37
N PRO A 24 -7.57 -22.47 -16.09
CA PRO A 24 -6.22 -22.27 -15.59
C PRO A 24 -5.24 -22.88 -16.59
N GLY A 25 -4.39 -22.04 -17.20
CA GLY A 25 -3.60 -22.41 -18.37
C GLY A 25 -2.88 -23.74 -18.09
N GLY A 26 -3.09 -24.73 -18.96
CA GLY A 26 -2.63 -26.11 -18.78
C GLY A 26 -1.11 -26.30 -18.86
N ASP A 27 -0.33 -25.23 -18.71
CA ASP A 27 1.10 -25.21 -19.01
C ASP A 27 2.00 -25.60 -17.83
N ASP A 28 1.44 -25.92 -16.65
CA ASP A 28 2.27 -26.24 -15.48
C ASP A 28 1.85 -27.51 -14.75
N GLY A 29 1.21 -28.49 -15.40
CA GLY A 29 0.86 -29.76 -14.74
C GLY A 29 2.04 -30.48 -14.08
N PHE A 30 3.27 -30.27 -14.57
CA PHE A 30 4.49 -30.81 -13.99
C PHE A 30 5.18 -29.85 -12.99
N PHE A 31 4.97 -28.54 -13.12
CA PHE A 31 5.61 -27.53 -12.28
C PHE A 31 4.74 -27.00 -11.14
N SER A 32 3.42 -27.25 -11.18
CA SER A 32 2.47 -26.82 -10.15
C SER A 32 2.63 -27.56 -8.83
N ASP A 33 3.08 -28.82 -8.90
CA ASP A 33 3.30 -29.68 -7.72
C ASP A 33 4.71 -29.51 -7.13
N MET A 34 5.57 -28.77 -7.84
CA MET A 34 6.95 -28.56 -7.43
C MET A 34 7.04 -27.41 -6.43
N PRO A 35 7.70 -27.59 -5.27
CA PRO A 35 7.85 -26.52 -4.30
C PRO A 35 8.56 -25.31 -4.95
N LYS A 36 8.05 -24.11 -4.68
CA LYS A 36 8.53 -22.84 -5.27
C LYS A 36 10.05 -22.64 -5.13
N GLY A 37 10.67 -23.21 -4.10
CA GLY A 37 12.12 -23.23 -3.92
C GLY A 37 12.84 -23.99 -5.03
N ALA A 38 12.39 -25.20 -5.35
CA ALA A 38 12.94 -26.02 -6.43
C ALA A 38 12.72 -25.38 -7.82
N MET A 39 11.53 -24.79 -8.05
CA MET A 39 11.28 -24.03 -9.28
C MET A 39 12.28 -22.89 -9.47
N ARG A 40 12.61 -22.15 -8.41
CA ARG A 40 13.61 -21.05 -8.49
C ARG A 40 15.02 -21.55 -8.80
N ILE A 41 15.37 -22.76 -8.34
CA ILE A 41 16.67 -23.36 -8.61
C ILE A 41 16.74 -23.84 -10.06
N LEU A 42 15.73 -24.59 -10.52
CA LEU A 42 15.66 -25.11 -11.90
C LEU A 42 15.52 -23.99 -12.94
N GLN A 43 14.73 -22.95 -12.65
CA GLN A 43 14.59 -21.78 -13.52
C GLN A 43 15.69 -20.72 -13.28
N GLY A 44 16.64 -20.96 -12.38
CA GLY A 44 17.64 -19.98 -11.96
C GLY A 44 18.45 -19.44 -13.13
N ALA A 45 18.87 -20.31 -14.06
CA ALA A 45 19.60 -19.91 -15.27
C ALA A 45 18.76 -18.99 -16.16
N LYS A 46 17.52 -19.36 -16.46
CA LYS A 46 16.58 -18.56 -17.27
C LYS A 46 16.30 -17.19 -16.63
N VAL A 47 16.16 -17.14 -15.30
CA VAL A 47 15.96 -15.89 -14.56
C VAL A 47 17.20 -14.98 -14.63
N GLN A 48 18.40 -15.55 -14.53
CA GLN A 48 19.65 -14.80 -14.66
C GLN A 48 19.86 -14.27 -16.09
N GLU A 49 19.55 -15.07 -17.12
CA GLU A 49 19.61 -14.65 -18.52
C GLU A 49 18.61 -13.53 -18.83
N ALA A 50 17.35 -13.69 -18.40
CA ALA A 50 16.34 -12.65 -18.56
C ALA A 50 16.73 -11.35 -17.87
N TYR A 51 17.39 -11.43 -16.70
CA TYR A 51 17.90 -10.27 -15.98
C TYR A 51 19.04 -9.59 -16.75
N ARG A 52 20.01 -10.35 -17.26
CA ARG A 52 21.12 -9.84 -18.09
C ARG A 52 20.61 -9.21 -19.38
N ALA A 53 19.69 -9.86 -20.08
CA ALA A 53 19.06 -9.35 -21.29
C ALA A 53 18.31 -8.02 -21.02
N LYS A 54 17.58 -7.93 -19.90
CA LYS A 54 16.89 -6.70 -19.50
C LYS A 54 17.87 -5.56 -19.17
N LEU A 55 19.00 -5.87 -18.55
CA LEU A 55 20.07 -4.89 -18.29
C LEU A 55 20.70 -4.39 -19.60
N GLN A 56 20.97 -5.29 -20.54
CA GLN A 56 21.50 -4.94 -21.86
C GLN A 56 20.49 -4.10 -22.66
N ALA A 57 19.21 -4.47 -22.67
CA ALA A 57 18.16 -3.72 -23.33
C ALA A 57 18.00 -2.31 -22.74
N LYS A 58 18.13 -2.16 -21.41
CA LYS A 58 18.14 -0.85 -20.76
C LYS A 58 19.36 -0.02 -21.17
N LYS A 59 20.55 -0.61 -21.17
CA LYS A 59 21.79 0.08 -21.60
C LYS A 59 21.70 0.53 -23.05
N LYS A 60 21.19 -0.33 -23.95
CA LYS A 60 20.95 0.02 -25.37
C LYS A 60 19.91 1.13 -25.50
N ALA A 61 18.78 1.05 -24.80
CA ALA A 61 17.75 2.09 -24.84
C ALA A 61 18.24 3.44 -24.29
N GLU A 62 19.11 3.43 -23.28
CA GLU A 62 19.72 4.65 -22.72
C GLU A 62 20.76 5.24 -23.68
N GLN A 63 21.56 4.40 -24.34
CA GLN A 63 22.49 4.83 -25.39
C GLN A 63 21.74 5.38 -26.62
N ASP A 64 20.66 4.73 -27.05
CA ASP A 64 19.81 5.21 -28.14
C ASP A 64 19.08 6.51 -27.76
N ALA A 65 18.66 6.66 -26.51
CA ALA A 65 18.09 7.91 -26.01
C ALA A 65 19.13 9.04 -25.96
N ALA A 66 20.37 8.75 -25.56
CA ALA A 66 21.46 9.71 -25.55
C ALA A 66 21.91 10.09 -26.98
N ALA A 67 21.95 9.13 -27.90
CA ALA A 67 22.24 9.36 -29.32
C ALA A 67 21.13 10.19 -29.97
N LYS A 68 19.86 9.85 -29.71
CA LYS A 68 18.69 10.64 -30.17
C LYS A 68 18.62 12.03 -29.54
N ALA A 69 19.08 12.21 -28.30
CA ALA A 69 19.17 13.53 -27.68
C ALA A 69 20.26 14.40 -28.34
N LYS A 70 21.41 13.81 -28.73
CA LYS A 70 22.46 14.52 -29.45
C LYS A 70 22.08 14.86 -30.89
N THR A 71 21.38 13.96 -31.59
CA THR A 71 20.86 14.29 -32.93
C THR A 71 19.67 15.23 -32.89
N LYS A 72 18.78 15.16 -31.89
CA LYS A 72 17.76 16.22 -31.69
C LYS A 72 18.37 17.56 -31.30
N ALA A 73 19.45 17.61 -30.54
CA ALA A 73 20.12 18.87 -30.23
C ALA A 73 20.80 19.51 -31.45
N LYS A 74 21.29 18.70 -32.40
CA LYS A 74 21.89 19.20 -33.66
C LYS A 74 20.84 19.52 -34.74
N VAL A 75 19.70 18.84 -34.74
CA VAL A 75 18.58 19.12 -35.67
C VAL A 75 17.67 20.24 -35.14
N ALA A 76 17.55 20.42 -33.82
CA ALA A 76 16.83 21.55 -33.22
C ALA A 76 17.60 22.89 -33.28
N ALA A 77 18.86 22.89 -33.73
CA ALA A 77 19.59 24.11 -34.08
C ALA A 77 19.24 24.62 -35.50
N ASP A 78 18.69 23.76 -36.38
CA ASP A 78 18.39 24.11 -37.78
C ASP A 78 16.94 23.85 -38.22
N THR A 79 16.13 23.17 -37.41
CA THR A 79 14.70 22.96 -37.69
C THR A 79 13.90 23.02 -36.39
N ASN A 80 13.47 24.23 -36.05
CA ASN A 80 12.39 24.50 -35.11
C ASN A 80 11.08 23.86 -35.65
N PRO A 81 10.45 22.89 -34.95
CA PRO A 81 9.04 22.59 -35.15
C PRO A 81 8.23 23.43 -34.15
N SER A 82 8.38 24.75 -34.22
CA SER A 82 7.54 25.74 -33.52
C SER A 82 6.83 26.65 -34.52
N GLY A 83 6.61 26.18 -35.75
CA GLY A 83 5.81 26.88 -36.74
C GLY A 83 4.33 26.82 -36.35
N GLY A 84 3.79 27.95 -35.88
CA GLY A 84 2.35 28.19 -35.92
C GLY A 84 1.74 29.09 -34.85
N ALA A 85 2.43 29.49 -33.78
CA ALA A 85 1.76 30.24 -32.70
C ALA A 85 2.54 31.35 -31.99
N ASN A 86 3.83 31.55 -32.28
CA ASN A 86 4.65 32.53 -31.53
C ASN A 86 5.22 33.69 -32.38
N GLU A 87 4.97 33.75 -33.69
CA GLU A 87 5.35 34.94 -34.48
C GLU A 87 4.51 36.18 -34.12
N ASP A 88 3.30 36.00 -33.58
CA ASP A 88 2.46 37.09 -33.09
C ASP A 88 2.98 37.75 -31.80
N ALA A 89 3.92 37.11 -31.09
CA ALA A 89 4.49 37.65 -29.85
C ALA A 89 5.67 38.61 -30.11
N SER A 90 6.39 38.48 -31.22
CA SER A 90 7.54 39.31 -31.57
C SER A 90 7.18 40.71 -32.09
N GLU A 91 5.91 40.97 -32.39
CA GLU A 91 5.46 42.24 -32.96
C GLU A 91 4.20 42.78 -32.24
N LEU A 92 4.20 42.71 -30.91
CA LEU A 92 3.19 43.37 -30.07
C LEU A 92 3.45 44.89 -30.07
N THR A 93 3.07 45.55 -31.16
CA THR A 93 2.97 47.01 -31.27
C THR A 93 1.53 47.46 -31.03
N ILE A 94 1.34 48.71 -30.58
CA ILE A 94 0.01 49.30 -30.41
C ILE A 94 -0.61 49.47 -31.79
N ARG A 95 -1.76 48.83 -32.03
CA ARG A 95 -2.47 48.98 -33.32
C ARG A 95 -3.07 50.40 -33.42
N PRO A 96 -3.14 51.00 -34.62
CA PRO A 96 -3.76 52.32 -34.77
C PRO A 96 -5.22 52.28 -34.28
N GLY A 97 -5.56 53.16 -33.34
CA GLY A 97 -6.88 53.23 -32.71
C GLY A 97 -7.11 52.30 -31.51
N GLU A 98 -6.14 51.43 -31.17
CA GLU A 98 -6.18 50.59 -29.97
C GLU A 98 -5.89 51.43 -28.72
N LYS A 99 -6.69 51.28 -27.66
CA LYS A 99 -6.40 51.91 -26.37
C LYS A 99 -5.28 51.14 -25.67
N LEU A 100 -4.48 51.82 -24.86
CA LEU A 100 -3.37 51.21 -24.09
C LEU A 100 -3.83 50.02 -23.22
N ARG A 101 -5.06 50.06 -22.71
CA ARG A 101 -5.64 48.97 -21.93
C ARG A 101 -5.81 47.68 -22.75
N ASP A 102 -6.25 47.79 -23.99
CA ASP A 102 -6.50 46.63 -24.87
C ASP A 102 -5.16 46.03 -25.35
N PHE A 103 -4.19 46.90 -25.62
CA PHE A 103 -2.81 46.51 -25.90
C PHE A 103 -2.22 45.69 -24.73
N ASN A 104 -2.33 46.18 -23.50
CA ASN A 104 -1.84 45.46 -22.32
C ASN A 104 -2.54 44.10 -22.15
N ALA A 105 -3.85 44.03 -22.38
CA ALA A 105 -4.58 42.75 -22.31
C ALA A 105 -4.10 41.74 -23.36
N ARG A 106 -3.80 42.20 -24.59
CA ARG A 106 -3.24 41.34 -25.64
C ARG A 106 -1.81 40.90 -25.33
N VAL A 107 -0.99 41.79 -24.80
CA VAL A 107 0.37 41.46 -24.33
C VAL A 107 0.32 40.41 -23.22
N GLU A 108 -0.53 40.61 -22.21
CA GLU A 108 -0.72 39.65 -21.12
C GLU A 108 -1.20 38.29 -21.66
N GLN A 109 -2.15 38.27 -22.60
CA GLN A 109 -2.66 37.03 -23.17
C GLN A 109 -1.62 36.30 -24.02
N ALA A 110 -0.83 37.02 -24.81
CA ALA A 110 0.26 36.46 -25.61
C ALA A 110 1.36 35.88 -24.72
N MET A 111 1.72 36.56 -23.63
CA MET A 111 2.74 36.09 -22.69
C MET A 111 2.22 35.10 -21.64
N ALA A 112 0.90 34.94 -21.49
CA ALA A 112 0.29 34.12 -20.44
C ALA A 112 0.76 32.66 -20.50
N SER A 113 0.92 32.08 -21.69
CA SER A 113 1.40 30.70 -21.85
C SER A 113 2.80 30.51 -21.29
N ASP A 114 3.69 31.45 -21.58
CA ASP A 114 5.11 31.39 -21.23
C ASP A 114 5.34 31.71 -19.75
N ILE A 115 4.59 32.68 -19.23
CA ILE A 115 4.50 32.97 -17.80
C ILE A 115 3.99 31.71 -17.08
N HIS A 116 2.89 31.10 -17.53
CA HIS A 116 2.40 29.87 -16.90
C HIS A 116 3.35 28.68 -17.05
N ALA A 117 4.09 28.57 -18.15
CA ALA A 117 5.08 27.52 -18.38
C ALA A 117 6.28 27.67 -17.44
N SER A 118 6.80 28.90 -17.30
CA SER A 118 7.90 29.22 -16.39
C SER A 118 7.52 29.01 -14.92
N PHE A 119 6.34 29.47 -14.50
CA PHE A 119 5.83 29.19 -13.15
C PHE A 119 5.68 27.68 -12.91
N ARG A 120 5.07 26.95 -13.85
CA ARG A 120 4.90 25.49 -13.71
C ARG A 120 6.24 24.75 -13.66
N SER A 121 7.23 25.16 -14.44
CA SER A 121 8.55 24.51 -14.46
C SER A 121 9.33 24.80 -13.17
N ALA A 122 9.34 26.06 -12.71
CA ALA A 122 9.96 26.48 -11.46
C ALA A 122 9.31 25.77 -10.24
N THR A 123 7.99 25.76 -10.16
CA THR A 123 7.25 25.06 -9.09
C THR A 123 7.51 23.55 -9.12
N ARG A 124 7.51 22.91 -10.30
CA ARG A 124 7.82 21.48 -10.43
C ARG A 124 9.26 21.16 -10.00
N SER A 125 10.22 22.02 -10.33
CA SER A 125 11.61 21.86 -9.91
C SER A 125 11.74 21.89 -8.38
N GLN A 126 11.15 22.89 -7.74
CA GLN A 126 11.15 23.01 -6.27
C GLN A 126 10.44 21.84 -5.58
N ILE A 127 9.29 21.39 -6.09
CA ILE A 127 8.58 20.21 -5.57
C ILE A 127 9.44 18.96 -5.71
N ASN A 128 10.12 18.78 -6.84
CA ASN A 128 10.99 17.63 -7.05
C ASN A 128 12.24 17.68 -6.15
N ALA A 129 12.82 18.86 -5.92
CA ALA A 129 13.91 19.06 -4.98
C ALA A 129 13.49 18.69 -3.55
N ARG A 130 12.40 19.27 -3.04
CA ARG A 130 11.84 18.92 -1.72
C ARG A 130 11.53 17.44 -1.59
N LYS A 131 11.00 16.80 -2.64
CA LYS A 131 10.72 15.36 -2.64
C LYS A 131 11.99 14.52 -2.60
N ARG A 132 13.07 14.96 -3.23
CA ARG A 132 14.39 14.31 -3.13
C ARG A 132 14.95 14.45 -1.73
N GLU A 133 14.84 15.62 -1.12
CA GLU A 133 15.25 15.86 0.28
C GLU A 133 14.46 15.00 1.26
N ARG A 134 13.12 14.98 1.16
CA ARG A 134 12.27 14.10 1.98
C ARG A 134 12.64 12.62 1.86
N ARG A 135 13.04 12.17 0.66
CA ARG A 135 13.52 10.80 0.46
C ARG A 135 14.88 10.56 1.11
N LYS A 136 15.80 11.52 1.07
CA LYS A 136 17.09 11.44 1.76
C LYS A 136 16.88 11.36 3.27
N LEU A 137 16.02 12.22 3.83
CA LEU A 137 15.67 12.21 5.25
C LEU A 137 15.04 10.87 5.65
N ARG A 138 14.06 10.37 4.90
CA ARG A 138 13.46 9.06 5.16
C ARG A 138 14.43 7.89 5.02
N ALA A 139 15.41 7.99 4.10
CA ALA A 139 16.47 6.98 3.99
C ALA A 139 17.41 7.00 5.21
N ALA A 140 17.63 8.18 5.81
CA ALA A 140 18.29 8.33 7.12
C ALA A 140 17.37 7.96 8.31
N GLY A 141 16.14 7.51 8.02
CA GLY A 141 15.13 7.20 9.02
C GLY A 141 14.43 8.43 9.61
N ILE A 142 14.75 9.65 9.21
CA ILE A 142 14.11 10.86 9.74
C ILE A 142 12.83 11.09 8.92
N ASP A 143 11.65 11.00 9.53
CA ASP A 143 10.40 11.39 8.85
C ASP A 143 10.22 12.91 9.00
N PRO A 144 10.36 13.71 7.92
CA PRO A 144 10.29 15.17 8.00
C PRO A 144 8.89 15.72 8.32
N ASP A 145 7.91 14.85 8.48
CA ASP A 145 6.52 15.19 8.84
C ASP A 145 6.17 14.73 10.28
N ALA A 146 7.12 14.14 11.03
CA ALA A 146 6.89 13.74 12.41
C ALA A 146 6.91 14.98 13.33
N ASP A 147 5.95 15.04 14.24
CA ASP A 147 5.96 16.06 15.30
C ASP A 147 7.24 15.90 16.15
N PRO A 148 7.85 17.01 16.60
CA PRO A 148 9.11 16.98 17.34
C PRO A 148 9.05 16.09 18.59
N GLU A 149 7.88 15.96 19.24
CA GLU A 149 7.71 15.06 20.40
C GLU A 149 7.75 13.56 20.06
N ASP A 150 7.44 13.19 18.83
CA ASP A 150 7.51 11.79 18.38
C ASP A 150 8.93 11.43 17.90
N ALA A 151 9.74 12.43 17.51
CA ALA A 151 11.14 12.23 17.16
C ALA A 151 11.96 11.67 18.35
N ASP A 152 11.77 12.22 19.54
CA ASP A 152 12.47 11.77 20.76
C ASP A 152 12.14 10.32 21.13
N LYS A 153 10.87 9.93 20.98
CA LYS A 153 10.43 8.54 21.21
C LYS A 153 11.02 7.58 20.19
N GLU A 154 11.11 8.01 18.93
CA GLU A 154 11.75 7.21 17.88
C GLU A 154 13.25 7.05 18.11
N GLU A 155 13.94 8.10 18.57
CA GLU A 155 15.36 8.03 18.91
C GLU A 155 15.61 7.10 20.09
N ALA A 156 14.81 7.20 21.15
CA ALA A 156 14.87 6.28 22.29
C ALA A 156 14.64 4.82 21.85
N ALA A 157 13.67 4.58 20.98
CA ALA A 157 13.40 3.25 20.43
C ALA A 157 14.52 2.73 19.53
N ARG A 158 15.25 3.60 18.82
CA ARG A 158 16.43 3.23 18.02
C ARG A 158 17.62 2.88 18.90
N LYS A 159 17.90 3.67 19.94
CA LYS A 159 18.94 3.38 20.93
C LYS A 159 18.68 2.05 21.62
N ALA A 160 17.47 1.83 22.14
CA ALA A 160 17.10 0.57 22.78
C ALA A 160 17.23 -0.65 21.84
N LYS A 161 16.96 -0.50 20.53
CA LYS A 161 17.19 -1.57 19.53
C LYS A 161 18.67 -1.80 19.25
N ALA A 162 19.47 -0.73 19.17
CA ALA A 162 20.90 -0.83 18.98
C ALA A 162 21.56 -1.51 20.19
N ASP A 163 21.19 -1.12 21.41
CA ASP A 163 21.69 -1.71 22.65
C ASP A 163 21.29 -3.20 22.75
N LYS A 164 20.04 -3.53 22.38
CA LYS A 164 19.60 -4.93 22.33
C LYS A 164 20.35 -5.75 21.28
N ALA A 165 20.67 -5.16 20.12
CA ALA A 165 21.46 -5.82 19.10
C ALA A 165 22.92 -6.03 19.55
N ALA A 166 23.52 -5.03 20.21
CA ALA A 166 24.85 -5.14 20.81
C ALA A 166 24.88 -6.21 21.91
N ALA A 167 23.85 -6.27 22.76
CA ALA A 167 23.72 -7.28 23.80
C ALA A 167 23.51 -8.71 23.24
N LEU A 168 22.83 -8.85 22.10
CA LEU A 168 22.72 -10.14 21.40
C LEU A 168 24.07 -10.55 20.81
N GLN A 169 24.79 -9.62 20.17
CA GLN A 169 26.13 -9.90 19.63
C GLN A 169 27.14 -10.25 20.72
N ALA A 170 27.07 -9.60 21.89
CA ALA A 170 27.91 -9.95 23.04
C ALA A 170 27.60 -11.34 23.62
N ASN A 171 26.37 -11.85 23.41
CA ASN A 171 25.96 -13.20 23.83
C ASN A 171 26.20 -14.28 22.76
N GLU A 172 26.62 -13.92 21.55
CA GLU A 172 26.95 -14.93 20.55
C GLU A 172 28.29 -15.60 20.93
N PRO A 173 28.33 -16.95 21.01
CA PRO A 173 29.55 -17.66 21.38
C PRO A 173 30.64 -17.32 20.37
N SER A 174 31.83 -16.98 20.89
CA SER A 174 32.94 -16.59 20.03
C SER A 174 33.31 -17.73 19.09
N LYS A 175 33.91 -17.41 17.95
CA LYS A 175 34.41 -18.42 17.00
C LYS A 175 35.41 -19.39 17.66
N ALA A 176 36.12 -18.92 18.69
CA ALA A 176 37.01 -19.75 19.50
C ALA A 176 36.23 -20.74 20.38
N ASP A 177 35.13 -20.33 20.99
CA ASP A 177 34.26 -21.21 21.79
C ASP A 177 33.55 -22.25 20.92
N LEU A 178 33.10 -21.88 19.73
CA LEU A 178 32.57 -22.83 18.75
C LEU A 178 33.63 -23.84 18.29
N LYS A 179 34.90 -23.42 18.19
CA LYS A 179 36.01 -24.31 17.87
C LYS A 179 36.33 -25.25 19.03
N ARG A 180 36.32 -24.75 20.27
CA ARG A 180 36.45 -25.57 21.50
C ARG A 180 35.33 -26.60 21.60
N GLN A 181 34.07 -26.19 21.37
CA GLN A 181 32.93 -27.12 21.32
C GLN A 181 33.09 -28.20 20.25
N ARG A 182 33.56 -27.84 19.04
CA ARG A 182 33.85 -28.85 18.00
C ARG A 182 34.97 -29.80 18.41
N GLN A 183 36.03 -29.29 19.03
CA GLN A 183 37.14 -30.13 19.49
C GLN A 183 36.72 -31.04 20.65
N THR A 184 35.91 -30.57 21.60
CA THR A 184 35.37 -31.42 22.67
C THR A 184 34.49 -32.52 22.08
N ILE A 185 33.62 -32.23 21.10
CA ILE A 185 32.81 -33.25 20.42
C ILE A 185 33.67 -34.28 19.67
N GLN A 186 34.79 -33.86 19.09
CA GLN A 186 35.73 -34.76 18.41
C GLN A 186 36.55 -35.62 19.39
N GLN A 187 36.94 -35.06 20.54
CA GLN A 187 37.77 -35.74 21.53
C GLN A 187 36.99 -36.70 22.43
N THR A 188 35.74 -36.39 22.77
CA THR A 188 34.94 -37.28 23.61
C THR A 188 34.42 -38.50 22.87
N GLY A 189 34.56 -38.57 21.53
CA GLY A 189 34.14 -39.74 20.74
C GLY A 189 32.63 -40.06 20.82
N GLU A 190 31.87 -39.28 21.59
CA GLU A 190 30.41 -39.22 21.55
C GLU A 190 29.99 -38.52 20.26
N ILE A 191 30.25 -39.19 19.16
CA ILE A 191 29.48 -39.03 17.95
C ILE A 191 28.05 -39.43 18.35
N LYS A 192 27.26 -38.45 18.82
CA LYS A 192 25.80 -38.55 18.89
C LYS A 192 25.23 -38.54 17.47
N ASP A 193 25.75 -39.41 16.60
CA ASP A 193 25.09 -39.81 15.38
C ASP A 193 23.90 -40.63 15.84
N PHE A 194 22.77 -39.95 15.99
CA PHE A 194 21.49 -40.55 16.32
C PHE A 194 21.60 -41.47 17.55
N ALA A 195 21.68 -40.89 18.75
CA ALA A 195 21.13 -41.61 19.90
C ALA A 195 19.73 -42.08 19.47
N LYS A 196 19.56 -43.39 19.22
CA LYS A 196 18.25 -44.02 19.06
C LYS A 196 17.42 -43.43 20.17
N ALA A 197 16.37 -42.68 19.82
CA ALA A 197 15.45 -42.15 20.81
C ALA A 197 14.99 -43.34 21.65
N SER A 198 15.55 -43.51 22.86
CA SER A 198 15.30 -44.67 23.72
C SER A 198 13.87 -44.67 24.26
N GLN A 199 13.12 -43.60 23.97
CA GLN A 199 11.67 -43.62 23.98
C GLN A 199 11.17 -43.63 22.53
N VAL A 200 10.83 -44.83 22.05
CA VAL A 200 9.83 -44.99 20.99
C VAL A 200 8.51 -44.47 21.57
N LYS A 201 8.31 -43.15 21.51
CA LYS A 201 7.00 -42.56 21.81
C LYS A 201 6.08 -43.04 20.70
N LYS A 202 5.10 -43.87 21.05
CA LYS A 202 4.08 -44.36 20.12
C LYS A 202 3.48 -43.15 19.41
N ILE A 203 3.19 -43.27 18.12
CA ILE A 203 2.64 -42.18 17.30
C ILE A 203 1.36 -41.56 17.93
N ASN A 204 0.66 -42.33 18.77
CA ASN A 204 -0.52 -41.89 19.52
C ASN A 204 -0.21 -41.02 20.75
N ASP A 205 1.03 -40.97 21.23
CA ASP A 205 1.47 -40.22 22.42
C ASP A 205 1.88 -38.77 22.08
N VAL A 206 2.11 -38.50 20.79
CA VAL A 206 2.36 -37.14 20.25
C VAL A 206 1.03 -36.46 19.82
N ALA A 207 -0.11 -37.18 19.92
CA ALA A 207 -1.37 -36.80 19.31
C ALA A 207 -2.52 -36.49 20.30
N GLN A 208 -2.24 -36.12 21.55
CA GLN A 208 -3.31 -35.76 22.50
C GLN A 208 -3.19 -34.40 23.20
N ALA A 209 -2.17 -33.59 22.90
CA ALA A 209 -2.27 -32.17 23.22
C ALA A 209 -2.96 -31.49 22.02
N PRO A 210 -4.23 -31.02 22.13
CA PRO A 210 -4.84 -30.26 21.05
C PRO A 210 -3.90 -29.10 20.69
N PRO A 211 -3.59 -28.91 19.39
CA PRO A 211 -2.62 -27.90 18.98
C PRO A 211 -3.05 -26.54 19.52
N THR A 212 -2.18 -25.93 20.34
CA THR A 212 -2.42 -24.57 20.84
C THR A 212 -2.26 -23.62 19.66
N LEU A 213 -3.39 -23.20 19.08
CA LEU A 213 -3.45 -22.18 18.03
C LEU A 213 -3.08 -20.82 18.65
N THR A 214 -1.78 -20.59 18.87
CA THR A 214 -1.23 -19.32 19.38
C THR A 214 -1.49 -18.15 18.43
N ARG A 215 -1.91 -18.42 17.20
CA ARG A 215 -2.39 -17.42 16.24
C ARG A 215 -3.78 -17.76 15.73
N ALA A 216 -4.71 -16.84 16.00
CA ALA A 216 -6.07 -16.93 15.50
C ALA A 216 -6.09 -16.93 13.96
N PRO A 217 -6.99 -17.71 13.34
CA PRO A 217 -7.13 -17.78 11.89
C PRO A 217 -7.39 -16.38 11.32
N ARG A 218 -6.68 -16.06 10.22
CA ARG A 218 -6.84 -14.79 9.50
C ARG A 218 -8.29 -14.67 9.00
N GLY A 219 -9.05 -13.75 9.59
CA GLY A 219 -10.45 -13.52 9.24
C GLY A 219 -11.40 -13.32 10.42
N GLU A 220 -10.92 -13.42 11.67
CA GLU A 220 -11.77 -13.15 12.84
C GLU A 220 -12.41 -11.75 12.76
N SER A 221 -13.74 -11.76 12.73
CA SER A 221 -14.58 -10.57 12.82
C SER A 221 -14.30 -9.84 14.13
N VAL A 222 -14.59 -8.53 14.17
CA VAL A 222 -14.43 -7.73 15.39
C VAL A 222 -15.18 -8.36 16.57
N GLN A 223 -16.36 -8.94 16.31
CA GLN A 223 -17.18 -9.64 17.29
C GLN A 223 -16.51 -10.90 17.84
N ALA A 224 -15.76 -11.65 17.03
CA ALA A 224 -15.01 -12.81 17.51
C ALA A 224 -13.86 -12.38 18.42
N LYS A 225 -13.15 -11.31 18.06
CA LYS A 225 -12.06 -10.74 18.86
C LYS A 225 -12.54 -10.21 20.21
N THR A 226 -13.70 -9.54 20.25
CA THR A 226 -14.29 -9.06 21.51
C THR A 226 -14.74 -10.22 22.39
N ARG A 227 -15.39 -11.24 21.83
CA ARG A 227 -15.76 -12.47 22.57
C ARG A 227 -14.54 -13.17 23.15
N LYS A 228 -13.47 -13.31 22.35
CA LYS A 228 -12.21 -13.91 22.81
C LYS A 228 -11.55 -13.09 23.92
N ALA A 229 -11.53 -11.76 23.80
CA ALA A 229 -10.99 -10.89 24.82
C ALA A 229 -11.79 -10.95 26.13
N ARG A 230 -13.13 -10.96 26.08
CA ARG A 230 -13.98 -11.21 27.27
C ARG A 230 -13.67 -12.54 27.92
N LEU A 231 -13.55 -13.61 27.14
CA LEU A 231 -13.31 -14.96 27.66
C LEU A 231 -11.93 -15.07 28.32
N ILE A 232 -10.91 -14.42 27.73
CA ILE A 232 -9.58 -14.31 28.34
C ILE A 232 -9.65 -13.48 29.62
N ALA A 233 -10.32 -12.32 29.61
CA ALA A 233 -10.48 -11.46 30.78
C ALA A 233 -11.11 -12.23 31.96
N LYS A 234 -12.19 -12.97 31.69
CA LYS A 234 -12.88 -13.84 32.64
C LYS A 234 -11.99 -14.94 33.24
N ILE A 235 -11.11 -15.53 32.43
CA ILE A 235 -10.14 -16.54 32.92
C ILE A 235 -9.04 -15.89 33.77
N THR A 236 -8.61 -14.68 33.40
CA THR A 236 -7.53 -13.96 34.09
C THR A 236 -8.00 -13.14 35.30
N GLY A 237 -9.31 -13.05 35.55
CA GLY A 237 -9.87 -12.19 36.60
C GLY A 237 -9.80 -10.69 36.31
N ASN A 238 -9.64 -10.30 35.05
CA ASN A 238 -9.66 -8.90 34.61
C ASN A 238 -11.07 -8.47 34.20
N ASP A 239 -11.36 -7.17 34.26
CA ASP A 239 -12.66 -6.62 33.86
C ASP A 239 -12.97 -6.86 32.37
N GLU A 240 -14.12 -7.50 32.12
CA GLU A 240 -14.56 -7.91 30.78
C GLU A 240 -14.79 -6.70 29.85
N ASP A 241 -15.35 -5.62 30.39
CA ASP A 241 -15.69 -4.40 29.63
C ASP A 241 -14.45 -3.62 29.18
N GLU A 242 -13.41 -3.57 30.02
CA GLU A 242 -12.15 -2.94 29.66
C GLU A 242 -11.44 -3.68 28.51
N ALA A 243 -11.46 -5.01 28.55
CA ALA A 243 -10.84 -5.84 27.53
C ALA A 243 -11.52 -5.65 26.16
N GLU A 244 -12.84 -5.50 26.14
CA GLU A 244 -13.56 -5.14 24.92
C GLU A 244 -13.23 -3.76 24.39
N ASN A 245 -13.19 -2.75 25.26
CA ASN A 245 -12.91 -1.38 24.87
C ASN A 245 -11.50 -1.27 24.26
N LYS A 246 -10.52 -1.99 24.82
CA LYS A 246 -9.16 -2.12 24.27
C LYS A 246 -9.18 -2.74 22.87
N VAL A 247 -9.95 -3.80 22.62
CA VAL A 247 -10.07 -4.41 21.28
C VAL A 247 -10.76 -3.48 20.28
N LYS A 248 -11.84 -2.79 20.68
CA LYS A 248 -12.56 -1.83 19.83
C LYS A 248 -11.68 -0.64 19.47
N GLN A 249 -10.93 -0.09 20.43
CA GLN A 249 -9.97 1.00 20.20
C GLN A 249 -8.83 0.56 19.27
N ALA A 250 -8.29 -0.64 19.45
CA ALA A 250 -7.24 -1.19 18.58
C ALA A 250 -7.72 -1.41 17.13
N GLU A 251 -8.96 -1.88 16.93
CA GLU A 251 -9.58 -1.96 15.60
C GLU A 251 -9.79 -0.56 15.00
N LYS A 252 -10.30 0.40 15.78
CA LYS A 252 -10.48 1.79 15.34
C LYS A 252 -9.16 2.42 14.93
N ALA A 253 -8.08 2.20 15.69
CA ALA A 253 -6.74 2.68 15.37
C ALA A 253 -6.19 2.05 14.08
N ARG A 254 -6.38 0.73 13.89
CA ARG A 254 -6.00 0.02 12.66
C ARG A 254 -6.76 0.52 11.43
N GLN A 255 -8.04 0.88 11.59
CA GLN A 255 -8.84 1.44 10.51
C GLN A 255 -8.47 2.91 10.23
N LYS A 256 -8.18 3.71 11.27
CA LYS A 256 -7.77 5.12 11.15
C LYS A 256 -6.51 5.29 10.29
N GLY A 257 -5.59 4.32 10.31
CA GLY A 257 -4.40 4.28 9.44
C GLY A 257 -4.61 3.70 8.03
N ARG A 258 -5.80 3.18 7.71
CA ARG A 258 -6.09 2.47 6.45
C ARG A 258 -7.08 3.16 5.52
N VAL A 259 -7.77 4.21 5.96
CA VAL A 259 -8.62 5.00 5.07
C VAL A 259 -7.74 6.00 4.30
N PRO A 260 -7.62 5.90 2.97
CA PRO A 260 -6.99 6.96 2.20
C PRO A 260 -7.80 8.25 2.43
N GLN A 261 -7.15 9.31 2.94
CA GLN A 261 -7.69 10.67 3.12
C GLN A 261 -8.44 11.22 1.89
N LYS A 262 -8.29 10.60 0.71
CA LYS A 262 -8.95 10.97 -0.54
C LYS A 262 -10.48 10.81 -0.57
N LEU A 263 -11.11 10.12 0.39
CA LEU A 263 -12.58 10.09 0.48
C LEU A 263 -13.15 11.05 1.54
N ALA A 264 -12.35 11.47 2.52
CA ALA A 264 -12.75 12.53 3.47
C ALA A 264 -12.61 13.93 2.85
N ALA A 265 -11.68 14.13 1.92
CA ALA A 265 -11.52 15.40 1.21
C ALA A 265 -12.60 15.68 0.15
N ALA A 266 -13.35 14.66 -0.29
CA ALA A 266 -14.43 14.83 -1.27
C ALA A 266 -15.71 15.39 -0.63
N THR A 267 -15.92 15.22 0.68
CA THR A 267 -17.04 15.82 1.41
C THR A 267 -16.70 17.15 2.08
N ALA A 268 -15.41 17.44 2.32
CA ALA A 268 -14.95 18.71 2.90
C ALA A 268 -14.78 19.86 1.87
N ALA A 269 -14.69 19.56 0.57
CA ALA A 269 -14.48 20.59 -0.47
C ALA A 269 -15.78 21.31 -0.92
N ALA A 270 -16.94 20.97 -0.36
CA ALA A 270 -18.22 21.58 -0.71
C ALA A 270 -18.71 22.65 0.30
N SER A 271 -17.99 22.91 1.42
CA SER A 271 -18.51 23.74 2.52
C SER A 271 -17.72 25.02 2.81
N SER A 272 -16.70 25.39 2.04
CA SER A 272 -15.96 26.64 2.28
C SER A 272 -16.60 27.85 1.57
N LYS A 273 -17.79 28.25 2.00
CA LYS A 273 -18.31 29.61 1.79
C LYS A 273 -18.87 30.17 3.10
N LYS A 274 -17.93 30.66 3.93
CA LYS A 274 -18.02 31.85 4.77
C LYS A 274 -19.43 32.20 5.30
N ARG A 275 -19.75 31.73 6.51
CA ARG A 275 -20.41 32.55 7.54
C ARG A 275 -19.84 32.21 8.91
N LYS A 276 -19.19 33.22 9.49
CA LYS A 276 -19.04 33.40 10.93
C LYS A 276 -20.45 33.35 11.53
N ASN A 277 -20.71 32.46 12.47
CA ASN A 277 -21.68 32.69 13.53
C ASN A 277 -21.48 31.65 14.64
N ASP A 278 -21.78 32.13 15.82
CA ASP A 278 -21.39 31.65 17.12
C ASP A 278 -21.94 30.27 17.49
N ALA A 279 -21.30 29.74 18.53
CA ALA A 279 -21.76 28.62 19.31
C ALA A 279 -23.27 28.71 19.62
N HIS A 280 -24.00 27.63 19.34
CA HIS A 280 -25.01 27.13 20.25
C HIS A 280 -25.21 25.63 20.03
N ASP A 281 -24.98 24.91 21.11
CA ASP A 281 -25.41 23.55 21.38
C ASP A 281 -26.94 23.48 21.28
N ALA A 282 -27.46 22.75 20.31
CA ALA A 282 -28.87 22.41 20.22
C ALA A 282 -29.01 21.10 19.44
N THR A 283 -29.59 20.10 20.11
CA THR A 283 -30.11 18.83 19.60
C THR A 283 -31.11 19.09 18.46
N GLY A 284 -30.58 19.38 17.27
CA GLY A 284 -31.35 19.73 16.09
C GLY A 284 -31.97 18.49 15.47
N GLU A 285 -33.29 18.38 15.59
CA GLU A 285 -34.07 17.47 14.76
C GLU A 285 -33.70 17.65 13.28
N PRO A 286 -33.48 16.56 12.53
CA PRO A 286 -33.10 16.67 11.13
C PRO A 286 -34.21 17.38 10.37
N SER A 287 -33.86 18.45 9.65
CA SER A 287 -34.75 19.13 8.69
C SER A 287 -35.64 18.11 7.95
N MET A 288 -36.95 18.36 7.86
CA MET A 288 -37.94 17.46 7.24
C MET A 288 -37.52 16.94 5.86
N ALA A 289 -36.79 17.74 5.08
CA ALA A 289 -36.24 17.32 3.80
C ALA A 289 -35.17 16.22 3.94
N ARG A 290 -34.30 16.33 4.95
CA ARG A 290 -33.30 15.31 5.29
C ARG A 290 -33.96 14.04 5.82
N GLN A 291 -35.03 14.17 6.59
CA GLN A 291 -35.75 13.02 7.11
C GLN A 291 -36.40 12.20 5.98
N ARG A 292 -36.99 12.87 4.97
CA ARG A 292 -37.50 12.19 3.75
C ARG A 292 -36.41 11.42 3.00
N VAL A 293 -35.23 12.01 2.83
CA VAL A 293 -34.10 11.31 2.17
C VAL A 293 -33.66 10.09 2.98
N LEU A 294 -33.57 10.20 4.31
CA LEU A 294 -33.23 9.08 5.17
C LEU A 294 -34.30 7.98 5.15
N ASP A 295 -35.58 8.34 5.07
CA ASP A 295 -36.68 7.38 4.97
C ASP A 295 -36.69 6.66 3.62
N GLU A 296 -36.41 7.35 2.51
CA GLU A 296 -36.24 6.73 1.20
C GLU A 296 -35.06 5.74 1.18
N GLU A 297 -33.92 6.12 1.77
CA GLU A 297 -32.76 5.23 1.92
C GLU A 297 -33.08 4.02 2.77
N ARG A 298 -33.82 4.21 3.87
CA ARG A 298 -34.28 3.13 4.76
C ARG A 298 -35.22 2.18 4.03
N GLN A 299 -36.17 2.69 3.24
CA GLN A 299 -37.07 1.88 2.44
C GLN A 299 -36.32 1.07 1.38
N LYS A 300 -35.36 1.68 0.67
CA LYS A 300 -34.50 0.98 -0.30
C LYS A 300 -33.70 -0.14 0.36
N ALA A 301 -33.14 0.10 1.54
CA ALA A 301 -32.40 -0.92 2.29
C ALA A 301 -33.31 -2.08 2.73
N ILE A 302 -34.52 -1.79 3.20
CA ILE A 302 -35.52 -2.80 3.58
C ILE A 302 -35.93 -3.65 2.36
N GLN A 303 -36.17 -3.03 1.21
CA GLN A 303 -36.52 -3.74 -0.02
C GLN A 303 -35.37 -4.65 -0.49
N ALA A 304 -34.14 -4.15 -0.50
CA ALA A 304 -32.97 -4.95 -0.86
C ALA A 304 -32.81 -6.15 0.08
N TYR A 305 -33.02 -5.95 1.39
CA TYR A 305 -32.96 -7.04 2.36
C TYR A 305 -34.05 -8.10 2.14
N ARG A 306 -35.29 -7.68 1.82
CA ARG A 306 -36.39 -8.62 1.49
C ARG A 306 -36.05 -9.46 0.25
N GLN A 307 -35.55 -8.85 -0.81
CA GLN A 307 -35.13 -9.57 -2.02
C GLN A 307 -34.01 -10.58 -1.74
N VAL A 308 -33.01 -10.21 -0.93
CA VAL A 308 -31.94 -11.12 -0.53
C VAL A 308 -32.49 -12.28 0.30
N LYS A 309 -33.46 -12.02 1.18
CA LYS A 309 -34.09 -13.06 2.00
C LYS A 309 -34.93 -14.02 1.16
N GLU A 310 -35.72 -13.50 0.21
CA GLU A 310 -36.50 -14.32 -0.73
C GLU A 310 -35.61 -15.20 -1.60
N LYS A 311 -34.49 -14.66 -2.11
CA LYS A 311 -33.50 -15.44 -2.86
C LYS A 311 -32.93 -16.58 -2.02
N LYS A 312 -32.58 -16.32 -0.75
CA LYS A 312 -32.10 -17.37 0.16
C LYS A 312 -33.15 -18.44 0.44
N ILE A 313 -34.42 -18.06 0.58
CA ILE A 313 -35.52 -19.01 0.77
C ILE A 313 -35.65 -19.88 -0.48
N ARG A 314 -35.72 -19.29 -1.68
CA ARG A 314 -35.77 -20.03 -2.96
C ARG A 314 -34.57 -20.95 -3.15
N GLU A 315 -33.35 -20.49 -2.84
CA GLU A 315 -32.15 -21.33 -2.90
C GLU A 315 -32.24 -22.51 -1.93
N SER A 316 -32.80 -22.31 -0.73
CA SER A 316 -32.98 -23.38 0.25
C SER A 316 -34.06 -24.37 -0.15
N GLU A 317 -35.16 -23.90 -0.77
CA GLU A 317 -36.22 -24.73 -1.33
C GLU A 317 -35.70 -25.56 -2.51
N PHE A 318 -34.95 -24.96 -3.43
CA PHE A 318 -34.30 -25.66 -4.53
C PHE A 318 -33.35 -26.76 -4.04
N LYS A 319 -32.56 -26.47 -2.99
CA LYS A 319 -31.68 -27.46 -2.36
C LYS A 319 -32.46 -28.59 -1.67
N ARG A 320 -33.61 -28.30 -1.06
CA ARG A 320 -34.49 -29.32 -0.45
C ARG A 320 -35.13 -30.19 -1.53
N ALA A 321 -35.66 -29.59 -2.60
CA ALA A 321 -36.25 -30.29 -3.74
C ALA A 321 -35.25 -31.18 -4.48
N LYS A 322 -33.99 -30.76 -4.61
CA LYS A 322 -32.92 -31.60 -5.20
C LYS A 322 -32.51 -32.78 -4.33
N LYS A 323 -32.76 -32.71 -3.02
CA LYS A 323 -32.37 -33.75 -2.05
C LYS A 323 -33.46 -34.81 -1.87
N ALA A 324 -34.72 -34.44 -2.09
CA ALA A 324 -35.86 -35.36 -2.15
C ALA A 324 -35.85 -36.13 -3.48
#